data_AF-A0A950RPR4-F1
#
_entry.id   AF-A0A950RPR4-F1
#
_cell.length_a   1.000
_cell.length_b   1.000
_cell.length_c   1.000
_cell.angle_alpha   90.00
_cell.angle_beta   90.00
_cell.angle_gamma   90.00
#
_symmetry.space_group_name_H-M   'P 1'
#
loop_
_entity.id
_entity.type
_entity.pdbx_description
1 polymer ?
#
loop_
_entity_poly.entity_id
_entity_poly.type
_entity_poly.pdbx_seq_one_letter_code
_entity_poly.pdbx_strand_id
1 'polypeptide(L)' 'ALKTGARGLRTIIEEVLLEVMYEIPSRADVRKCIIGRETIAKGQAPLLVTTRSGGGLAELDETAEYRDSA' A
#
# COMPACT_ATOMS: atom_id res chain seq x y z
N ALA A 1 7.88 13.29 15.55
CA ALA A 1 8.63 13.06 14.31
C ALA A 1 10.05 12.67 14.67
N LEU A 2 10.50 11.48 14.25
CA LEU A 2 11.89 11.07 14.37
C LEU A 2 12.74 12.13 13.65
N LYS A 3 13.67 12.80 14.35
CA LYS A 3 14.57 13.82 13.77
C LYS A 3 15.67 13.19 12.91
N THR A 4 15.30 12.23 12.07
CA THR A 4 16.22 11.33 11.35
C THR A 4 16.28 11.65 9.85
N GLY A 5 15.53 12.66 9.39
CA GLY A 5 15.48 13.07 7.98
C GLY A 5 14.93 11.94 7.10
N ALA A 6 15.46 11.80 5.89
CA ALA A 6 15.04 10.76 4.94
C ALA A 6 15.19 9.32 5.49
N ARG A 7 16.08 9.10 6.46
CA ARG A 7 16.27 7.79 7.10
C ARG A 7 15.05 7.34 7.89
N GLY A 8 14.24 8.28 8.38
CA GLY A 8 13.00 7.98 9.11
C GLY A 8 11.88 7.43 8.23
N LEU A 9 11.96 7.58 6.90
CA LEU A 9 10.92 7.10 5.99
C LEU A 9 10.77 5.58 6.06
N ARG A 10 11.89 4.85 6.10
CA ARG A 10 11.87 3.39 6.23
C ARG A 10 11.15 2.96 7.50
N THR A 11 11.46 3.60 8.63
CA THR A 11 10.82 3.31 9.92
C THR A 11 9.31 3.55 9.87
N ILE A 12 8.88 4.70 9.35
CA ILE A 12 7.44 5.02 9.23
C ILE A 12 6.71 3.98 8.37
N ILE A 13 7.30 3.58 7.24
CA ILE A 13 6.70 2.59 6.34
C ILE A 13 6.68 1.19 6.98
N GLU A 14 7.76 0.76 7.62
CA GLU A 14 7.84 -0.54 8.29
C GLU A 14 6.82 -0.63 9.44
N GLU A 15 6.68 0.42 10.25
CA GLU A 15 5.70 0.46 11.34
C GLU A 15 4.26 0.33 10.85
N VAL A 16 3.89 1.06 9.79
CA VAL A 16 2.51 1.09 9.27
C VAL A 16 2.16 -0.18 8.49
N LEU A 17 3.13 -0.80 7.81
CA LEU A 17 2.87 -1.94 6.91
C LEU A 17 3.22 -3.30 7.50
N LEU A 18 3.67 -3.39 8.76
CA LEU A 18 4.17 -4.64 9.35
C LEU A 18 3.17 -5.79 9.21
N GLU A 19 1.90 -5.54 9.56
CA GLU A 19 0.85 -6.57 9.51
C GLU A 19 0.61 -7.07 8.09
N VAL A 20 0.49 -6.14 7.12
CA VAL A 20 0.19 -6.50 5.73
C VAL A 20 1.37 -7.21 5.06
N MET A 21 2.61 -6.88 5.44
CA MET A 21 3.82 -7.57 4.99
C MET A 21 3.87 -9.02 5.45
N TYR A 22 3.27 -9.34 6.60
CA TYR A 22 3.16 -10.70 7.09
C TYR A 22 1.99 -11.46 6.44
N GLU A 23 0.85 -10.78 6.24
CA GLU A 23 -0.37 -11.39 5.71
C GLU A 23 -0.27 -11.71 4.20
N ILE A 24 0.17 -10.73 3.38
CA ILE A 24 0.17 -10.85 1.91
C ILE A 24 0.93 -12.08 1.40
N PRO A 25 2.14 -12.42 1.90
CA PRO A 25 2.88 -13.58 1.40
C PRO A 25 2.11 -14.90 1.50
N SER A 26 1.18 -15.01 2.46
CA SER A 26 0.36 -16.21 2.66
C SER A 26 -0.95 -16.19 1.86
N ARG A 27 -1.28 -15.06 1.22
CA ARG A 27 -2.55 -14.84 0.52
C ARG A 27 -2.38 -14.93 -0.98
N ALA A 28 -2.83 -16.05 -1.56
CA ALA A 28 -2.83 -16.26 -3.01
C ALA A 28 -3.88 -15.42 -3.77
N ASP A 29 -4.82 -14.79 -3.06
CA ASP A 29 -5.93 -14.05 -3.66
C ASP A 29 -5.64 -12.55 -3.86
N VAL A 30 -4.57 -12.00 -3.28
CA VAL A 30 -4.25 -10.57 -3.33
C VAL A 30 -3.58 -10.21 -4.66
N ARG A 31 -4.07 -9.17 -5.34
CA ARG A 31 -3.55 -8.64 -6.61
C ARG A 31 -2.88 -7.28 -6.48
N LYS A 32 -3.41 -6.42 -5.61
CA LYS A 32 -2.92 -5.05 -5.41
C LYS A 32 -3.12 -4.64 -3.95
N CYS A 33 -2.14 -3.95 -3.38
CA CYS A 33 -2.23 -3.32 -2.06
C CYS A 33 -2.16 -1.80 -2.27
N ILE A 34 -3.20 -1.07 -1.86
CA ILE A 34 -3.30 0.37 -2.03
C ILE A 34 -3.10 1.03 -0.67
N ILE A 35 -2.05 1.85 -0.57
CA ILE A 35 -1.67 2.57 0.65
C ILE A 35 -2.15 4.02 0.49
N GLY A 36 -3.18 4.38 1.24
CA GLY A 36 -3.77 5.72 1.21
C GLY A 36 -3.18 6.66 2.27
N ARG A 37 -3.55 7.95 2.19
CA ARG A 37 -3.22 8.95 3.22
C ARG A 37 -3.61 8.48 4.62
N GLU A 38 -4.80 7.90 4.76
CA GLU A 38 -5.35 7.48 6.04
C GLU A 38 -4.59 6.28 6.64
N THR A 39 -4.01 5.43 5.80
CA THR A 39 -3.11 4.36 6.24
C THR A 39 -1.89 4.94 6.96
N ILE A 40 -1.27 5.98 6.39
CA ILE A 40 -0.10 6.63 6.99
C ILE A 40 -0.48 7.52 8.19
N ALA A 41 -1.52 8.34 8.03
CA ALA A 41 -1.85 9.39 9.01
C ALA A 41 -2.63 8.86 10.23
N LYS A 42 -3.40 7.77 10.06
CA LYS A 42 -4.29 7.23 11.09
C LYS A 42 -4.08 5.73 11.37
N GLY A 43 -3.12 5.08 10.70
CA GLY A 43 -2.87 3.64 10.87
C GLY A 43 -4.00 2.76 10.36
N GLN A 44 -4.83 3.24 9.42
CA GLN A 44 -5.87 2.41 8.83
C GLN A 44 -5.27 1.30 7.96
N ALA A 45 -5.82 0.09 8.04
CA ALA A 45 -5.38 -1.02 7.19
C ALA A 45 -5.41 -0.62 5.69
N PRO A 46 -4.38 -0.99 4.92
CA PRO A 46 -4.36 -0.73 3.48
C PRO A 46 -5.46 -1.52 2.78
N LEU A 47 -5.89 -1.01 1.64
CA LEU A 47 -6.93 -1.65 0.83
C LEU A 47 -6.31 -2.76 -0.03
N LEU A 48 -6.80 -3.98 0.14
CA LEU A 48 -6.37 -5.14 -0.66
C LEU A 48 -7.39 -5.45 -1.74
N VAL A 49 -6.95 -5.40 -3.00
CA VAL A 49 -7.73 -5.84 -4.16
C VAL A 49 -7.50 -7.33 -4.35
N THR A 50 -8.57 -8.12 -4.34
CA THR A 50 -8.49 -9.57 -4.47
C THR A 50 -9.01 -10.07 -5.82
N THR A 51 -8.58 -11.27 -6.20
CA THR A 51 -9.04 -12.00 -7.40
C THR A 51 -10.56 -12.13 -7.51
N ARG A 52 -11.29 -12.07 -6.39
CA ARG A 52 -12.74 -12.28 -6.32
C ARG A 52 -13.55 -10.98 -6.26
N SER A 53 -12.89 -9.82 -6.24
CA SER A 53 -13.56 -8.54 -6.02
C SER A 53 -14.21 -8.00 -7.30
N GLY A 54 -15.43 -8.47 -7.57
CA GLY A 54 -16.41 -7.84 -8.47
C GLY A 54 -17.26 -6.77 -7.77
N GLY A 55 -16.64 -5.84 -7.03
CA GLY A 55 -17.37 -4.81 -6.28
C GLY A 55 -16.56 -3.53 -6.04
N GLY A 56 -16.85 -2.51 -6.84
CA GLY A 56 -16.79 -1.09 -6.42
C GLY A 56 -15.52 -0.27 -6.67
N LEU A 57 -14.47 -0.78 -7.30
CA LEU A 57 -13.22 -0.01 -7.51
C LEU A 57 -12.58 -0.22 -8.90
N ALA A 58 -13.40 -0.49 -9.92
CA ALA A 58 -12.94 -0.69 -11.30
C ALA A 58 -12.33 0.55 -11.98
N GLU A 59 -12.15 1.68 -11.27
CA GLU A 59 -11.55 2.90 -11.82
C GLU A 59 -10.51 3.48 -10.87
N LEU A 60 -9.42 2.76 -10.65
CA LEU A 60 -8.13 3.40 -10.40
C LEU A 60 -7.24 3.03 -11.56
N ASP A 61 -7.50 3.78 -12.62
CA ASP A 61 -6.85 3.87 -13.91
C ASP A 61 -5.42 3.31 -13.96
N GLU A 62 -5.23 2.34 -14.87
CA GLU A 62 -3.96 1.74 -15.22
C GLU A 62 -3.07 2.69 -16.06
N THR A 63 -3.51 3.92 -16.34
CA THR A 63 -2.74 4.93 -17.12
C THR A 63 -1.67 5.70 -16.34
N ALA A 64 -1.53 5.51 -15.02
CA ALA A 64 -0.33 5.99 -14.30
C ALA A 64 0.84 5.01 -14.48
N GLU A 65 1.10 4.67 -15.75
CA GLU A 65 2.38 4.22 -16.27
C GLU A 65 3.50 4.94 -15.49
N TYR A 66 4.50 4.26 -14.95
CA TYR A 66 5.58 3.77 -15.80
C TYR A 66 5.93 4.74 -16.94
N ARG A 67 5.97 6.06 -16.67
CA ARG A 67 6.82 6.98 -17.41
C ARG A 67 8.16 7.02 -16.67
N ASP A 68 8.93 5.96 -16.87
CA ASP A 68 10.37 6.10 -16.98
C ASP A 68 10.63 7.00 -18.20
N SER A 69 11.06 8.23 -17.96
CA SER A 69 11.64 9.11 -18.98
C SER A 69 12.43 10.23 -18.30
N ALA A 70 13.67 9.92 -17.92
CA ALA A 70 14.76 10.87 -17.65
C ALA A 70 14.70 11.76 -16.40
#